data_AF-A0A930UF18-F1
#
_entry.id   AF-A0A930UF18-F1
#
_cell.length_a   1.000
_cell.length_b   1.000
_cell.length_c   1.000
_cell.angle_alpha   90.00
_cell.angle_beta   90.00
_cell.angle_gamma   90.00
#
_symmetry.space_group_name_H-M   'P 1'
#
loop_
_entity.id
_entity.type
_entity.pdbx_description
1 polymer ?
#
loop_
_entity_poly.entity_id
_entity_poly.type
_entity_poly.pdbx_seq_one_letter_code
_entity_poly.pdbx_strand_id
1 'polypeptide(L)'
;MSPSASGCDVMEWFQGLEDWGLAALEWVRLNPGWLLVALCFFAFAESLAFMGILIPGIVILAGLGTIAATSDVHVLLTLALLFIGAVLGDGLSHLIGYRMHRPRPPDAVLSGSPALAADR
;
A
#
# COMPACT_ATOMS: atom_id res chain seq x y z
N MET A 1 -0.54 -42.13 1.01
CA MET A 1 -0.01 -40.83 1.44
C MET A 1 -0.97 -39.76 0.95
N SER A 2 -1.97 -39.45 1.76
CA SER A 2 -2.92 -38.36 1.49
C SER A 2 -2.35 -37.06 2.08
N PRO A 3 -2.37 -35.94 1.35
CA PRO A 3 -1.97 -34.65 1.91
C PRO A 3 -2.99 -34.28 2.99
N SER A 4 -2.48 -34.15 4.22
CA SER A 4 -3.20 -33.55 5.34
C SER A 4 -3.59 -32.14 4.94
N ALA A 5 -4.88 -31.84 5.02
CA ALA A 5 -5.38 -30.47 5.03
C ALA A 5 -4.83 -29.77 6.28
N SER A 6 -3.62 -29.23 6.17
CA SER A 6 -3.00 -28.40 7.20
C SER A 6 -3.64 -27.02 7.12
N GLY A 7 -4.22 -26.58 8.23
CA GLY A 7 -4.72 -25.22 8.38
C GLY A 7 -3.66 -24.22 7.92
N CYS A 8 -4.11 -23.13 7.29
CA CYS A 8 -3.29 -22.05 6.79
C CYS A 8 -2.19 -21.71 7.81
N ASP A 9 -0.96 -22.17 7.55
CA ASP A 9 0.18 -21.81 8.37
C ASP A 9 0.53 -20.38 8.00
N VAL A 10 0.18 -19.45 8.90
CA VAL A 10 0.43 -18.02 8.75
C VAL A 10 1.90 -17.75 8.43
N MET A 11 2.81 -18.62 8.89
CA MET A 11 4.23 -18.47 8.65
C MET A 11 4.64 -18.87 7.24
N GLU A 12 4.03 -19.90 6.64
CA GLU A 12 4.24 -20.25 5.23
C GLU A 12 3.74 -19.13 4.30
N TRP A 13 2.59 -18.53 4.65
CA TRP A 13 2.05 -17.40 3.89
C TRP A 13 2.93 -16.15 4.01
N PHE A 14 3.47 -15.87 5.19
CA PHE A 14 4.40 -14.75 5.41
C PHE A 14 5.77 -14.97 4.73
N GLN A 15 6.28 -16.21 4.71
CA GLN A 15 7.49 -16.54 3.96
C GLN A 15 7.30 -16.39 2.45
N GLY A 16 6.18 -16.91 1.92
CA GLY A 16 5.80 -16.68 0.53
C GLY A 16 5.59 -15.20 0.22
N LEU A 17 5.23 -14.41 1.25
CA LEU A 17 5.29 -12.96 1.18
C LEU A 17 6.78 -12.58 0.92
N GLU A 18 7.65 -12.70 1.91
CA GLU A 18 9.04 -12.22 1.80
C GLU A 18 9.77 -12.64 0.51
N ASP A 19 9.54 -13.87 0.04
CA ASP A 19 10.04 -14.40 -1.23
C ASP A 19 9.58 -13.60 -2.46
N TRP A 20 8.31 -13.17 -2.56
CA TRP A 20 7.86 -12.32 -3.69
C TRP A 20 8.57 -10.97 -3.67
N GLY A 21 8.78 -10.39 -2.47
CA GLY A 21 9.44 -9.10 -2.31
C GLY A 21 10.90 -9.16 -2.78
N LEU A 22 11.61 -10.20 -2.38
CA LEU A 22 12.97 -10.46 -2.82
C LEU A 22 13.05 -10.73 -4.33
N ALA A 23 12.11 -11.52 -4.87
CA ALA A 23 12.02 -11.78 -6.31
C ALA A 23 11.77 -10.49 -7.11
N ALA A 24 10.96 -9.56 -6.59
CA ALA A 24 10.74 -8.26 -7.23
C ALA A 24 12.02 -7.41 -7.25
N LEU A 25 12.78 -7.38 -6.15
CA LEU A 25 14.06 -6.68 -6.09
C LEU A 25 15.08 -7.27 -7.07
N GLU A 26 15.15 -8.59 -7.15
CA GLU A 26 16.05 -9.28 -8.08
C GLU A 26 15.65 -9.02 -9.54
N TRP A 27 14.36 -9.03 -9.85
CA TRP A 27 13.86 -8.71 -11.19
C TRP A 27 14.27 -7.29 -11.62
N VAL A 28 14.19 -6.30 -10.72
CA VAL A 28 14.63 -4.92 -11.00
C VAL A 28 16.15 -4.87 -11.17
N ARG A 29 16.91 -5.62 -10.37
CA ARG A 29 18.37 -5.75 -10.52
C ARG A 29 18.76 -6.25 -11.91
N LEU A 30 18.06 -7.25 -12.41
CA LEU A 30 18.27 -7.81 -13.75
C LEU A 30 17.77 -6.88 -14.87
N ASN A 31 16.85 -5.96 -14.55
CA ASN A 31 16.22 -5.04 -15.51
C ASN A 31 16.35 -3.58 -15.06
N PRO A 32 17.57 -3.01 -15.02
CA PRO A 32 17.81 -1.69 -14.43
C PRO A 32 17.06 -0.54 -15.11
N GLY A 33 16.68 -0.68 -16.39
CA GLY A 33 15.85 0.30 -17.09
C GLY A 33 14.47 0.53 -16.47
N TRP A 34 13.98 -0.42 -15.66
CA TRP A 34 12.69 -0.34 -14.97
C TRP A 34 12.78 0.24 -13.55
N LEU A 35 13.99 0.47 -13.03
CA LEU A 35 14.21 0.89 -11.65
C LEU A 35 13.39 2.14 -11.25
N LEU A 36 13.42 3.17 -12.09
CA LEU A 36 12.70 4.42 -11.82
C LEU A 36 11.18 4.24 -11.85
N VAL A 37 10.69 3.38 -12.75
CA VAL A 37 9.26 3.04 -12.84
C VAL A 37 8.84 2.22 -11.63
N ALA A 38 9.66 1.25 -11.22
CA ALA A 38 9.42 0.44 -10.04
C ALA A 38 9.37 1.30 -8.77
N LEU A 39 10.34 2.21 -8.57
CA LEU A 39 10.34 3.13 -7.43
C LEU A 39 9.08 4.00 -7.36
N CYS A 40 8.67 4.58 -8.48
CA CYS A 40 7.43 5.36 -8.57
C CYS A 40 6.20 4.51 -8.25
N PHE A 41 6.12 3.31 -8.83
CA PHE A 41 5.01 2.38 -8.63
C PHE A 41 4.89 1.90 -7.18
N PHE A 42 5.99 1.49 -6.56
CA PHE A 42 5.97 1.02 -5.17
C PHE A 42 5.70 2.17 -4.18
N ALA A 43 6.15 3.39 -4.45
CA ALA A 43 5.80 4.56 -3.63
C ALA A 43 4.33 4.94 -3.75
N PHE A 44 3.78 4.86 -4.96
CA PHE A 44 2.35 4.98 -5.20
C PHE A 44 1.55 3.91 -4.45
N ALA A 45 1.97 2.64 -4.56
CA ALA A 45 1.30 1.52 -3.94
C ALA A 45 1.33 1.61 -2.41
N GLU A 46 2.44 2.04 -1.82
CA GLU A 46 2.54 2.17 -0.35
C GLU A 46 1.65 3.28 0.21
N SER A 47 1.36 4.29 -0.60
CA SER A 47 0.46 5.39 -0.21
C SER A 47 -1.03 5.01 -0.33
N LEU A 48 -1.35 3.83 -0.89
CA LEU A 48 -2.70 3.28 -0.83
C LEU A 48 -2.94 2.72 0.58
N ALA A 49 -3.99 3.20 1.25
CA ALA A 49 -4.34 2.82 2.63
C ALA A 49 -4.53 1.30 2.86
N PHE A 50 -4.63 0.52 1.78
CA PHE A 50 -4.81 -0.93 1.81
C PHE A 50 -3.48 -1.71 1.81
N MET A 51 -2.40 -1.15 1.26
CA MET A 51 -1.19 -1.93 0.98
C MET A 51 -0.21 -1.99 2.15
N GLY A 52 -0.18 -0.95 2.99
CA GLY A 52 0.66 -0.92 4.20
C GLY A 52 0.26 -1.90 5.31
N ILE A 53 -0.90 -2.57 5.20
CA ILE A 53 -1.35 -3.61 6.16
C ILE A 53 -0.91 -5.01 5.72
N LEU A 54 -0.84 -5.25 4.40
CA LEU A 54 -0.64 -6.58 3.86
C LEU A 54 0.84 -6.91 3.63
N ILE A 55 1.67 -5.89 3.35
CA ILE A 55 3.05 -6.03 2.89
C ILE A 55 3.89 -4.91 3.52
N PRO A 56 5.12 -5.18 4.00
CA PRO A 56 6.05 -4.11 4.39
C PRO A 56 6.61 -3.41 3.14
N GLY A 57 5.81 -2.55 2.50
CA GLY A 57 6.17 -1.86 1.25
C GLY A 57 7.44 -1.00 1.39
N ILE A 58 7.62 -0.39 2.57
CA ILE A 58 8.85 0.30 2.98
C ILE A 58 10.12 -0.56 2.81
N VAL A 59 10.06 -1.88 3.05
CA VAL A 59 11.24 -2.75 2.93
C VAL A 59 11.66 -2.89 1.46
N ILE A 60 10.68 -3.04 0.55
CA ILE A 60 10.95 -3.10 -0.89
C ILE A 60 11.46 -1.75 -1.39
N LEU A 61 10.86 -0.64 -0.96
CA LEU A 61 11.33 0.70 -1.31
C LEU A 61 12.76 0.97 -0.82
N ALA A 62 13.12 0.51 0.38
CA ALA A 62 14.48 0.58 0.89
C ALA A 62 15.47 -0.26 0.04
N GLY A 63 15.06 -1.48 -0.35
CA GLY A 63 15.83 -2.33 -1.25
C GLY A 63 16.06 -1.69 -2.62
N LEU A 64 15.00 -1.17 -3.25
CA LEU A 64 15.06 -0.43 -4.52
C LEU A 64 15.90 0.84 -4.40
N GLY A 65 15.80 1.57 -3.29
CA GLY A 65 16.61 2.75 -3.00
C GLY A 65 18.10 2.42 -2.89
N THR A 66 18.42 1.26 -2.32
CA THR A 66 19.81 0.75 -2.26
C THR A 66 20.33 0.41 -3.65
N ILE A 67 19.51 -0.24 -4.49
CA ILE A 67 19.85 -0.50 -5.90
C ILE A 67 20.06 0.83 -6.63
N ALA A 68 19.18 1.81 -6.42
CA ALA A 68 19.27 3.13 -7.01
C ALA A 68 20.54 3.89 -6.62
N ALA A 69 20.92 3.85 -5.34
CA ALA A 69 22.13 4.48 -4.83
C ALA A 69 23.41 3.91 -5.47
N THR A 70 23.40 2.63 -5.85
CA THR A 70 24.53 1.97 -6.53
C THR A 70 24.47 2.04 -8.06
N SER A 71 23.35 2.51 -8.61
CA SER A 71 23.14 2.65 -10.06
C SER A 71 23.41 4.08 -10.50
N ASP A 72 23.81 4.26 -11.76
CA ASP A 72 24.17 5.58 -12.32
C ASP A 72 22.93 6.44 -12.69
N VAL A 73 21.89 6.38 -11.86
CA VAL A 73 20.63 7.12 -12.05
C VAL A 73 20.68 8.48 -11.36
N HIS A 74 20.07 9.48 -11.99
CA HIS A 74 20.08 10.84 -11.48
C HIS A 74 19.22 10.97 -10.21
N VAL A 75 19.86 11.27 -9.07
CA VAL A 75 19.21 11.30 -7.74
C VAL A 75 17.97 12.19 -7.70
N LEU A 76 18.04 13.42 -8.25
CA LEU A 76 16.88 14.32 -8.24
C LEU A 76 15.71 13.79 -9.07
N LEU A 77 16.00 13.06 -10.16
CA LEU A 77 14.96 12.45 -10.98
C LEU A 77 14.28 11.32 -10.22
N THR A 78 15.08 10.50 -9.54
CA THR A 78 14.59 9.43 -8.66
C THR A 78 13.69 9.98 -7.57
N LEU A 79 14.13 11.02 -6.85
CA LEU A 79 13.34 11.68 -5.81
C LEU A 79 12.06 12.33 -6.36
N ALA A 80 12.13 12.97 -7.53
CA ALA A 80 10.95 13.57 -8.16
C ALA A 80 9.92 12.50 -8.54
N LEU A 81 10.34 11.36 -9.08
CA LEU A 81 9.44 10.25 -9.43
C LEU A 81 8.84 9.57 -8.19
N LEU A 82 9.64 9.36 -7.14
CA LEU A 82 9.16 8.88 -5.84
C LEU A 82 8.07 9.81 -5.28
N PHE A 83 8.33 11.12 -5.30
CA PHE A 83 7.39 12.14 -4.83
C PHE A 83 6.10 12.15 -5.66
N ILE A 84 6.21 12.11 -6.99
CA ILE A 84 5.05 12.05 -7.89
C ILE A 84 4.22 10.79 -7.63
N GLY A 85 4.88 9.63 -7.48
CA GLY A 85 4.21 8.37 -7.15
C GLY A 85 3.42 8.46 -5.84
N ALA A 86 4.06 8.96 -4.78
CA ALA A 86 3.41 9.14 -3.48
C ALA A 86 2.19 10.09 -3.54
N VAL A 87 2.34 11.26 -4.17
CA VAL A 87 1.24 12.24 -4.33
C VAL A 87 0.07 11.64 -5.11
N LEU A 88 0.35 10.88 -6.18
CA LEU A 88 -0.69 10.19 -6.94
C LEU A 88 -1.40 9.12 -6.10
N GLY A 89 -0.66 8.40 -5.24
CA GLY A 89 -1.22 7.36 -4.36
C GLY A 89 -2.14 7.96 -3.31
N ASP A 90 -1.70 9.01 -2.63
CA ASP A 90 -2.50 9.77 -1.67
C ASP A 90 -3.75 10.37 -2.33
N GLY A 91 -3.58 10.97 -3.52
CA GLY A 91 -4.69 11.54 -4.28
C GLY A 91 -5.74 10.49 -4.66
N LEU A 92 -5.31 9.30 -5.09
CA LEU A 92 -6.23 8.21 -5.44
C LEU A 92 -6.93 7.64 -4.19
N SER A 93 -6.18 7.44 -3.10
CA SER A 93 -6.71 7.01 -1.80
C SER A 93 -7.79 7.98 -1.31
N HIS A 94 -7.53 9.29 -1.42
CA HIS A 94 -8.49 10.34 -1.08
C HIS A 94 -9.73 10.32 -1.98
N LEU A 95 -9.57 10.14 -3.29
CA LEU A 95 -10.70 10.08 -4.22
C LEU A 95 -11.62 8.89 -3.94
N ILE A 96 -11.04 7.74 -3.58
CA ILE A 96 -11.80 6.55 -3.20
C ILE A 96 -12.55 6.81 -1.89
N GLY A 97 -11.87 7.34 -0.86
CA GLY A 97 -12.51 7.69 0.41
C GLY A 97 -13.60 8.74 0.27
N TYR A 98 -13.39 9.75 -0.59
CA TYR A 98 -14.36 10.80 -0.87
C TYR A 98 -15.67 10.25 -1.47
N ARG A 99 -15.59 9.29 -2.39
CA ARG A 99 -16.78 8.64 -2.97
C ARG A 99 -17.59 7.83 -1.95
N MET A 100 -17.00 7.42 -0.83
CA MET A 100 -17.68 6.62 0.20
C MET A 100 -18.33 7.46 1.31
N HIS A 101 -18.12 8.78 1.34
CA HIS A 101 -18.79 9.62 2.32
C HIS A 101 -20.28 9.76 2.00
N ARG A 102 -21.09 8.96 2.70
CA ARG A 102 -22.49 9.31 2.94
C ARG A 102 -22.53 10.32 4.09
N PRO A 103 -22.99 11.56 3.87
CA PRO A 103 -23.27 12.48 4.94
C PRO A 103 -24.28 11.82 5.88
N ARG A 104 -23.92 11.65 7.16
CA ARG A 104 -24.94 11.32 8.17
C ARG A 104 -25.76 12.60 8.39
N PRO A 105 -27.06 12.59 8.12
CA PRO A 105 -27.87 13.78 8.32
C PRO A 105 -28.04 14.05 9.84
N PRO A 106 -28.09 15.32 10.28
CA PRO A 106 -28.10 15.69 11.70
C PRO A 106 -29.31 15.16 12.50
N ASP A 107 -30.41 14.90 11.81
CA ASP A 107 -31.66 14.36 12.37
C ASP A 107 -31.54 12.91 12.83
N ALA A 108 -30.67 12.10 12.21
CA ALA A 108 -30.41 10.72 12.61
C ALA A 108 -29.78 10.62 14.02
N VAL A 109 -29.12 11.67 14.50
CA VAL A 109 -28.58 11.76 15.86
C VAL A 109 -29.68 12.14 16.86
N LEU A 110 -30.63 12.98 16.44
CA LEU A 110 -31.72 13.46 17.30
C LEU A 110 -32.85 12.43 17.40
N SER A 111 -33.08 11.60 16.38
CA SER A 111 -34.11 10.56 16.38
C SER A 111 -33.79 9.36 17.29
N GLY A 112 -32.53 9.20 17.71
CA GLY A 112 -32.06 8.11 18.57
C GLY A 112 -32.03 8.44 20.06
N SER A 113 -32.37 9.68 20.46
CA SER A 113 -32.30 10.10 21.87
C SER A 113 -33.52 9.58 22.66
N PRO A 114 -33.36 8.64 23.62
CA PRO A 114 -34.48 8.12 24.43
C PRO A 114 -35.18 9.22 25.24
N ALA A 115 -34.51 10.36 25.45
CA ALA A 115 -35.06 11.53 26.13
C ALA A 115 -36.26 12.17 25.41
N LEU A 116 -36.37 12.05 24.08
CA LEU A 116 -37.53 12.58 23.31
C LEU A 116 -38.67 11.56 23.16
N ALA A 117 -38.42 10.28 23.43
CA ALA A 117 -39.43 9.23 23.35
C ALA A 117 -40.26 9.10 24.64
N ALA A 118 -39.79 9.65 25.76
CA ALA A 118 -40.47 9.62 27.05
C ALA A 118 -41.43 10.79 27.30
N ASP A 119 -41.47 11.77 26.40
CA ASP A 119 -42.26 13.02 26.52
C ASP A 119 -43.47 13.06 25.53
N ARG A 120 -43.92 11.90 25.04
CA ARG A 120 -45.17 11.75 24.26
C ARG A 120 -46.05 10.68 24.88
#